data_AF-A0AAT9WG32-F1
#
_entry.id   AF-A0AAT9WG32-F1
#
_cell.length_a   1.000
_cell.length_b   1.000
_cell.length_c   1.000
_cell.angle_alpha   90.00
_cell.angle_beta   90.00
_cell.angle_gamma   90.00
#
_symmetry.space_group_name_H-M   'P 1'
#
loop_
_entity.id
_entity.type
_entity.pdbx_description
1 polymer ?
#
loop_
_entity_poly.entity_id
_entity_poly.type
_entity_poly.pdbx_seq_one_letter_code
_entity_poly.pdbx_strand_id
1 'polypeptide(L)'
;MEDIQRKTGDVVVIKLGAHLFTLAQFLASPSMRFYDISNATGTWKNIDLNKFNPLFSVFVSREVLQNLVVGRVDQSSVMASIELGESLWIKPHLNFDGGFAFRGGNLIDIGPDGRIETTEAPVIKADLSLPEDRKLIEKYELTNMWGAEPLRERLARYFETGINRDDLKFEVFPGLWSDRKKLRPLTSRLPVPLR
;
A
#
# COMPACT_ATOMS: atom_id res chain seq x y z
N MET A 1 -7.21 3.98 23.73
CA MET A 1 -7.61 4.09 22.31
C MET A 1 -8.86 3.26 22.14
N GLU A 2 -9.95 3.83 21.65
CA GLU A 2 -11.09 3.04 21.19
C GLU A 2 -10.62 2.08 20.10
N ASP A 3 -11.06 0.83 20.17
CA ASP A 3 -10.77 -0.16 19.13
C ASP A 3 -11.52 0.29 17.88
N ILE A 4 -10.78 0.72 16.85
CA ILE A 4 -11.39 1.16 15.59
C ILE A 4 -11.89 -0.09 14.88
N GLN A 5 -13.14 -0.46 15.13
CA GLN A 5 -13.82 -1.58 14.48
C GLN A 5 -13.93 -1.33 12.97
N ARG A 6 -13.07 -1.97 12.17
CA ARG A 6 -13.01 -1.79 10.71
C ARG A 6 -14.38 -2.09 10.08
N LYS A 7 -14.86 -1.16 9.26
CA LYS A 7 -16.02 -1.35 8.40
C LYS A 7 -15.66 -0.93 6.99
N THR A 8 -16.00 -1.75 6.00
CA THR A 8 -15.78 -1.45 4.59
C THR A 8 -16.38 -0.09 4.23
N GLY A 9 -15.61 0.73 3.52
CA GLY A 9 -16.00 2.07 3.10
C GLY A 9 -15.75 3.17 4.12
N ASP A 10 -15.43 2.84 5.38
CA ASP A 10 -15.08 3.86 6.36
C ASP A 10 -13.81 4.60 5.94
N VAL A 11 -13.87 5.93 6.03
CA VAL A 11 -12.74 6.81 5.78
C VAL A 11 -12.11 7.23 7.10
N VAL A 12 -10.78 7.19 7.15
CA VAL A 12 -9.98 7.52 8.32
C VAL A 12 -8.92 8.56 8.01
N VAL A 13 -8.56 9.33 9.04
CA VAL A 13 -7.42 10.24 9.00
C VAL A 13 -6.16 9.49 9.42
N ILE A 14 -5.15 9.58 8.56
CA ILE A 14 -3.83 8.99 8.76
C ILE A 14 -2.85 10.12 9.11
N LYS A 15 -2.20 10.01 10.28
CA LYS A 15 -1.15 10.94 10.69
C LYS A 15 0.22 10.45 10.23
N LEU A 16 0.87 11.25 9.40
CA LEU A 16 2.19 10.96 8.83
C LEU A 16 3.30 11.75 9.52
N GLY A 17 2.97 12.92 10.09
CA GLY A 17 3.91 13.76 10.82
C GLY A 17 3.20 14.77 11.72
N ALA A 18 3.94 15.76 12.23
CA ALA A 18 3.36 16.82 13.07
C ALA A 18 2.31 17.64 12.32
N HIS A 19 2.59 17.95 11.05
CA HIS A 19 1.76 18.78 10.16
C HIS A 19 1.52 18.09 8.82
N LEU A 20 1.39 16.77 8.82
CA LEU A 20 1.12 16.00 7.61
C LEU A 20 0.12 14.90 7.91
N PHE A 21 -1.06 15.03 7.30
CA PHE A 21 -2.17 14.09 7.42
C PHE A 21 -2.69 13.77 6.03
N THR A 22 -3.16 12.54 5.84
CA THR A 22 -3.84 12.10 4.61
C THR A 22 -5.12 11.33 4.96
N LEU A 23 -5.88 10.98 3.94
CA LEU A 23 -7.06 10.14 4.05
C LEU A 23 -6.77 8.73 3.54
N ALA A 24 -7.35 7.76 4.22
CA ALA A 24 -7.40 6.39 3.75
C ALA A 24 -8.79 5.82 3.93
N GLN A 25 -9.13 4.84 3.11
CA GLN A 25 -10.43 4.17 3.13
C GLN A 25 -10.23 2.67 3.34
N PHE A 26 -11.03 2.10 4.24
CA PHE A 26 -11.08 0.64 4.40
C PHE A 26 -11.76 0.01 3.20
N LEU A 27 -11.14 -1.02 2.66
CA LEU A 27 -11.73 -1.91 1.68
C LEU A 27 -12.27 -3.17 2.40
N ALA A 28 -12.87 -4.11 1.65
CA ALA A 28 -13.50 -5.29 2.25
C ALA A 28 -12.51 -6.35 2.76
N SER A 29 -11.33 -6.44 2.13
CA SER A 29 -10.18 -7.23 2.58
C SER A 29 -9.44 -6.50 3.73
N PRO A 30 -8.43 -7.06 4.44
CA PRO A 30 -7.60 -6.27 5.37
C PRO A 30 -6.67 -5.30 4.62
N SER A 31 -7.19 -4.65 3.58
CA SER A 31 -6.53 -3.66 2.75
C SER A 31 -7.13 -2.27 2.96
N MET A 32 -6.29 -1.27 2.75
CA MET A 32 -6.66 0.13 2.77
C MET A 32 -6.22 0.77 1.47
N ARG A 33 -7.04 1.71 1.00
CA ARG A 33 -6.71 2.60 -0.12
C ARG A 33 -6.27 3.95 0.41
N PHE A 34 -5.19 4.49 -0.16
CA PHE A 34 -4.64 5.80 0.16
C PHE A 34 -4.82 6.74 -1.03
N TYR A 35 -5.01 8.03 -0.78
CA TYR A 35 -5.36 9.02 -1.80
C TYR A 35 -4.32 10.12 -1.90
N ASP A 36 -4.21 10.71 -3.08
CA ASP A 36 -3.32 11.85 -3.35
C ASP A 36 -3.90 13.16 -2.78
N ILE A 37 -4.01 13.21 -1.46
CA ILE A 37 -4.54 14.35 -0.73
C ILE A 37 -3.88 14.44 0.65
N SER A 38 -3.44 15.64 1.03
CA SER A 38 -2.88 15.88 2.36
C SER A 38 -3.25 17.26 2.89
N ASN A 39 -3.15 17.42 4.20
CA ASN A 39 -3.24 18.71 4.85
C ASN A 39 -2.42 18.75 6.15
N ALA A 40 -2.31 19.94 6.74
CA ALA A 40 -1.50 20.18 7.94
C ALA A 40 -2.23 19.97 9.27
N THR A 41 -3.57 19.84 9.26
CA THR A 41 -4.40 19.92 10.48
C THR A 41 -5.12 18.62 10.83
N GLY A 42 -5.20 17.67 9.90
CA GLY A 42 -6.00 16.46 10.02
C GLY A 42 -7.51 16.69 9.96
N THR A 43 -7.97 17.93 9.74
CA THR A 43 -9.39 18.26 9.64
C THR A 43 -9.83 18.29 8.19
N TRP A 44 -10.94 17.60 7.87
CA TRP A 44 -11.45 17.46 6.51
C TRP A 44 -12.92 17.86 6.43
N LYS A 45 -13.30 18.59 5.38
CA LYS A 45 -14.69 18.99 5.10
C LYS A 45 -14.91 19.11 3.59
N ASN A 46 -16.11 18.73 3.14
CA ASN A 46 -16.55 18.82 1.74
C ASN A 46 -15.59 18.14 0.74
N ILE A 47 -14.98 17.02 1.13
CA ILE A 47 -14.12 16.24 0.23
C ILE A 47 -14.94 15.13 -0.43
N ASP A 48 -14.70 14.92 -1.71
CA ASP A 48 -15.22 13.78 -2.46
C ASP A 48 -14.07 12.95 -2.99
N LEU A 49 -13.84 11.78 -2.38
CA LEU A 49 -12.72 10.91 -2.73
C LEU A 49 -12.82 10.31 -4.14
N ASN A 50 -14.00 10.37 -4.78
CA ASN A 50 -14.15 9.97 -6.19
C ASN A 50 -13.47 10.96 -7.16
N LYS A 51 -13.05 12.13 -6.68
CA LYS A 51 -12.33 13.14 -7.46
C LYS A 51 -10.81 13.07 -7.32
N PHE A 52 -10.30 12.15 -6.49
CA PHE A 52 -8.88 12.01 -6.22
C PHE A 52 -8.40 10.66 -6.72
N ASN A 53 -7.27 10.65 -7.41
CA ASN A 53 -6.63 9.41 -7.81
C ASN A 53 -6.16 8.64 -6.56
N PRO A 54 -6.47 7.34 -6.46
CA PRO A 54 -5.82 6.48 -5.48
C PRO A 54 -4.31 6.45 -5.72
N LEU A 55 -3.52 6.57 -4.66
CA LEU A 55 -2.07 6.36 -4.72
C LEU A 55 -1.76 4.88 -4.89
N PHE A 56 -2.34 4.07 -4.02
CA PHE A 56 -2.22 2.61 -4.00
C PHE A 56 -3.24 2.02 -3.03
N SER A 57 -3.47 0.72 -3.17
CA SER A 57 -4.19 -0.09 -2.18
C SER A 57 -3.24 -1.16 -1.69
N VAL A 58 -3.15 -1.38 -0.37
CA VAL A 58 -2.22 -2.36 0.23
C VAL A 58 -2.87 -3.09 1.39
N PHE A 59 -2.46 -4.33 1.63
CA PHE A 59 -2.78 -5.03 2.86
C PHE A 59 -2.06 -4.39 4.05
N VAL A 60 -2.77 -4.19 5.16
CA VAL A 60 -2.24 -3.52 6.34
C VAL A 60 -2.37 -4.39 7.59
N SER A 61 -1.30 -4.42 8.37
CA SER A 61 -1.31 -5.03 9.70
C SER A 61 -2.20 -4.26 10.67
N ARG A 62 -2.48 -4.84 11.84
CA ARG A 62 -3.21 -4.15 12.92
C ARG A 62 -2.44 -2.93 13.43
N GLU A 63 -1.11 -2.97 13.38
CA GLU A 63 -0.22 -1.90 13.82
C GLU A 63 -0.52 -0.56 13.13
N VAL A 64 -0.88 -0.59 11.83
CA VAL A 64 -1.24 0.62 11.05
C VAL A 64 -2.42 1.34 11.69
N LEU A 65 -3.44 0.60 12.13
CA LEU A 65 -4.60 1.17 12.81
C LEU A 65 -4.20 1.82 14.13
N GLN A 66 -3.36 1.13 14.90
CA GLN A 66 -3.00 1.52 16.26
C GLN A 66 -2.08 2.73 16.29
N ASN A 67 -1.24 2.91 15.26
CA ASN A 67 -0.16 3.89 15.28
C ASN A 67 -0.32 5.03 14.27
N LEU A 68 -1.11 4.84 13.20
CA LEU A 68 -1.29 5.89 12.18
C LEU A 68 -2.68 6.49 12.16
N VAL A 69 -3.73 5.73 12.50
CA VAL A 69 -5.10 6.23 12.45
C VAL A 69 -5.37 7.11 13.67
N VAL A 70 -5.76 8.36 13.43
CA VAL A 70 -6.08 9.32 14.51
C VAL A 70 -7.57 9.60 14.66
N GLY A 71 -8.39 9.10 13.74
CA GLY A 71 -9.85 9.20 13.82
C GLY A 71 -10.55 8.74 12.55
N ARG A 72 -11.85 8.47 12.66
CA ARG A 72 -12.75 8.32 11.51
C ARG A 72 -13.24 9.68 11.06
N VAL A 73 -13.56 9.78 9.78
CA VAL A 73 -14.18 10.98 9.21
C VAL A 73 -15.67 10.74 9.03
N ASP A 74 -16.46 11.74 9.39
CA ASP A 74 -17.91 11.71 9.19
C ASP A 74 -18.27 11.77 7.70
N GLN A 75 -19.30 11.01 7.29
CA GLN A 75 -19.74 10.92 5.89
C GLN A 75 -20.28 12.26 5.35
N SER A 76 -20.78 13.15 6.20
CA SER A 76 -21.17 14.50 5.82
C SER A 76 -19.96 15.39 5.46
N SER A 77 -18.77 15.04 5.95
CA SER A 77 -17.54 15.79 5.73
C SER A 77 -16.71 15.23 4.58
N VAL A 78 -16.72 13.90 4.39
CA VAL A 78 -15.97 13.24 3.32
C VAL A 78 -16.83 12.13 2.70
N MET A 79 -17.05 12.24 1.39
CA MET A 79 -17.67 11.19 0.60
C MET A 79 -16.63 10.12 0.26
N ALA A 80 -16.89 8.89 0.68
CA ALA A 80 -16.06 7.74 0.36
C ALA A 80 -16.05 7.45 -1.15
N SER A 81 -14.94 6.88 -1.63
CA SER A 81 -14.87 6.39 -3.01
C SER A 81 -15.75 5.16 -3.17
N ILE A 82 -16.50 5.09 -4.28
CA ILE A 82 -17.30 3.91 -4.65
C ILE A 82 -16.54 2.93 -5.56
N GLU A 83 -15.30 3.27 -5.94
CA GLU A 83 -14.48 2.41 -6.78
C GLU A 83 -14.11 1.12 -6.04
N LEU A 84 -14.31 -0.02 -6.71
CA LEU A 84 -13.94 -1.33 -6.18
C LEU A 84 -12.44 -1.44 -5.94
N GLY A 85 -12.05 -2.26 -4.96
CA GLY A 85 -10.65 -2.60 -4.69
C GLY A 85 -9.94 -3.22 -5.90
N GLU A 86 -8.62 -3.01 -5.99
CA GLU A 86 -7.77 -3.73 -6.95
C GLU A 86 -7.86 -5.23 -6.67
N SER A 87 -8.12 -6.03 -7.72
CA SER A 87 -8.23 -7.48 -7.60
C SER A 87 -6.93 -8.19 -7.96
N LEU A 88 -6.03 -7.52 -8.69
CA LEU A 88 -4.77 -8.10 -9.14
C LEU A 88 -3.60 -7.72 -8.21
N TRP A 89 -2.92 -8.74 -7.71
CA TRP A 89 -1.81 -8.60 -6.75
C TRP A 89 -0.64 -9.48 -7.11
N ILE A 90 0.56 -9.08 -6.69
CA ILE A 90 1.76 -9.89 -6.85
C ILE A 90 1.98 -10.69 -5.57
N LYS A 91 1.87 -12.02 -5.68
CA LYS A 91 2.26 -12.95 -4.62
C LYS A 91 3.72 -13.33 -4.82
N PRO A 92 4.65 -12.86 -3.97
CA PRO A 92 6.06 -13.21 -4.12
C PRO A 92 6.29 -14.69 -3.83
N HIS A 93 7.33 -15.27 -4.43
CA HIS A 93 7.81 -16.60 -4.05
C HIS A 93 8.73 -16.50 -2.84
N LEU A 94 8.70 -17.53 -2.00
CA LEU A 94 9.72 -17.72 -0.97
C LEU A 94 11.04 -18.08 -1.64
N ASN A 95 12.12 -17.48 -1.16
CA ASN A 95 13.46 -17.76 -1.63
C ASN A 95 14.15 -18.77 -0.72
N PHE A 96 14.47 -19.95 -1.26
CA PHE A 96 15.18 -21.01 -0.55
C PHE A 96 16.68 -21.05 -0.87
N ASP A 97 17.15 -20.24 -1.82
CA ASP A 97 18.55 -20.20 -2.28
C ASP A 97 19.45 -19.30 -1.38
N GLY A 98 18.90 -18.77 -0.29
CA GLY A 98 19.57 -17.83 0.60
C GLY A 98 19.49 -16.37 0.15
N GLY A 99 19.83 -15.45 1.05
CA GLY A 99 19.72 -14.00 0.84
C GLY A 99 18.38 -13.44 1.32
N PHE A 100 17.77 -12.56 0.52
CA PHE A 100 16.48 -11.96 0.86
C PHE A 100 15.35 -13.00 0.83
N ALA A 101 14.36 -12.89 1.72
CA ALA A 101 13.35 -13.91 1.95
C ALA A 101 12.41 -14.18 0.75
N PHE A 102 12.37 -13.26 -0.22
CA PHE A 102 11.50 -13.32 -1.39
C PHE A 102 12.28 -13.12 -2.67
N ARG A 103 11.88 -13.79 -3.75
CA ARG A 103 12.47 -13.64 -5.08
C ARG A 103 11.45 -14.02 -6.15
N GLY A 104 11.19 -13.13 -7.09
CA GLY A 104 10.14 -13.30 -8.10
C GLY A 104 8.73 -13.28 -7.50
N GLY A 105 7.73 -13.57 -8.33
CA GLY A 105 6.35 -13.69 -7.88
C GLY A 105 5.37 -13.99 -9.01
N ASN A 106 4.15 -14.37 -8.62
CA ASN A 106 3.03 -14.61 -9.52
C ASN A 106 2.06 -13.43 -9.46
N LEU A 107 1.48 -13.06 -10.60
CA LEU A 107 0.28 -12.23 -10.63
C LEU A 107 -0.94 -13.11 -10.33
N ILE A 108 -1.66 -12.80 -9.27
CA ILE A 108 -2.87 -13.50 -8.83
C ILE A 108 -4.08 -12.56 -8.87
N ASP A 109 -5.28 -13.13 -9.01
CA ASP A 109 -6.54 -12.41 -8.89
C ASP A 109 -7.28 -12.84 -7.62
N ILE A 110 -7.37 -11.94 -6.63
CA ILE A 110 -8.08 -12.20 -5.38
C ILE A 110 -9.60 -11.94 -5.48
N GLY A 111 -10.06 -11.65 -6.70
CA GLY A 111 -11.43 -11.28 -6.99
C GLY A 111 -11.78 -9.87 -6.51
N PRO A 112 -12.97 -9.36 -6.90
CA PRO A 112 -13.44 -8.08 -6.42
C PRO A 112 -13.50 -8.08 -4.90
N ASP A 113 -13.08 -6.98 -4.29
CA ASP A 113 -13.11 -6.79 -2.84
C ASP A 113 -12.20 -7.76 -2.03
N GLY A 114 -11.33 -8.52 -2.70
CA GLY A 114 -10.42 -9.46 -2.04
C GLY A 114 -11.13 -10.62 -1.35
N ARG A 115 -12.14 -11.18 -2.03
CA ARG A 115 -12.97 -12.30 -1.54
C ARG A 115 -12.25 -13.65 -1.58
N ILE A 116 -11.16 -13.75 -2.32
CA ILE A 116 -10.37 -14.98 -2.43
C ILE A 116 -9.06 -14.77 -1.67
N GLU A 117 -8.76 -15.70 -0.77
CA GLU A 117 -7.51 -15.68 -0.02
C GLU A 117 -6.30 -15.81 -0.97
N THR A 118 -5.21 -15.11 -0.65
CA THR A 118 -4.01 -15.08 -1.52
C THR A 118 -3.38 -16.46 -1.73
N THR A 119 -3.67 -17.42 -0.85
CA THR A 119 -3.23 -18.82 -0.98
C THR A 119 -4.02 -19.61 -2.02
N GLU A 120 -5.29 -19.26 -2.23
CA GLU A 120 -6.24 -19.97 -3.10
C GLU A 120 -6.55 -19.21 -4.40
N ALA A 121 -6.13 -17.93 -4.47
CA ALA A 121 -6.33 -17.07 -5.62
C ALA A 121 -5.75 -17.67 -6.92
N PRO A 122 -6.51 -17.65 -8.03
CA PRO A 122 -6.02 -18.11 -9.33
C PRO A 122 -4.81 -17.30 -9.77
N VAL A 123 -3.83 -17.99 -10.35
CA VAL A 123 -2.66 -17.38 -10.98
C VAL A 123 -3.05 -16.92 -12.39
N ILE A 124 -3.01 -15.61 -12.62
CA ILE A 124 -3.23 -15.00 -13.93
C ILE A 124 -1.96 -15.07 -14.78
N LYS A 125 -0.80 -14.86 -14.13
CA LYS A 125 0.51 -15.05 -14.75
C LYS A 125 1.51 -15.57 -13.73
N ALA A 126 2.10 -16.72 -14.03
CA ALA A 126 3.18 -17.29 -13.22
C ALA A 126 4.53 -16.63 -13.56
N ASP A 127 5.44 -16.66 -12.60
CA ASP A 127 6.87 -16.35 -12.76
C ASP A 127 7.15 -15.04 -13.49
N LEU A 128 6.64 -13.93 -12.94
CA LEU A 128 6.86 -12.60 -13.49
C LEU A 128 8.37 -12.32 -13.64
N SER A 129 8.79 -12.05 -14.87
CA SER A 129 10.21 -11.90 -15.23
C SER A 129 10.53 -10.49 -15.74
N LEU A 130 11.79 -10.09 -15.59
CA LEU A 130 12.30 -8.90 -16.24
C LEU A 130 13.12 -9.28 -17.48
N PRO A 131 13.06 -8.48 -18.56
CA PRO A 131 12.34 -7.21 -18.69
C PRO A 131 10.84 -7.31 -19.04
N GLU A 132 10.33 -8.49 -19.39
CA GLU A 132 9.03 -8.67 -20.06
C GLU A 132 7.85 -8.16 -19.24
N ASP A 133 7.84 -8.42 -17.93
CA ASP A 133 6.74 -8.11 -17.02
C ASP A 133 6.92 -6.82 -16.22
N ARG A 134 7.91 -6.00 -16.59
CA ARG A 134 8.22 -4.73 -15.91
C ARG A 134 6.98 -3.89 -15.60
N LYS A 135 6.09 -3.69 -16.59
CA LYS A 135 4.89 -2.86 -16.43
C LYS A 135 3.91 -3.45 -15.41
N LEU A 136 3.78 -4.78 -15.36
CA LEU A 136 2.93 -5.47 -14.38
C LEU A 136 3.54 -5.35 -12.98
N ILE A 137 4.86 -5.58 -12.87
CA ILE A 137 5.61 -5.49 -11.62
C ILE A 137 5.55 -4.08 -11.05
N GLU A 138 5.63 -3.03 -11.88
CA GLU A 138 5.52 -1.64 -11.43
C GLU A 138 4.08 -1.30 -11.00
N LYS A 139 3.08 -1.75 -11.75
CA LYS A 139 1.67 -1.42 -11.52
C LYS A 139 1.09 -2.05 -10.25
N TYR A 140 1.28 -3.37 -10.05
CA TYR A 140 0.53 -4.11 -9.02
C TYR A 140 1.31 -4.23 -7.71
N GLU A 141 0.64 -4.05 -6.58
CA GLU A 141 1.25 -4.14 -5.25
C GLU A 141 1.51 -5.61 -4.84
N LEU A 142 2.45 -5.78 -3.90
CA LEU A 142 2.75 -7.09 -3.32
C LEU A 142 1.68 -7.48 -2.29
N THR A 143 1.42 -8.78 -2.13
CA THR A 143 0.53 -9.29 -1.08
C THR A 143 1.10 -9.15 0.34
N ASN A 144 2.39 -8.81 0.49
CA ASN A 144 3.02 -8.59 1.78
C ASN A 144 2.38 -7.41 2.53
N MET A 145 1.89 -7.69 3.73
CA MET A 145 1.31 -6.66 4.61
C MET A 145 2.28 -5.53 4.93
N TRP A 146 1.71 -4.33 5.12
CA TRP A 146 2.44 -3.15 5.58
C TRP A 146 2.31 -2.98 7.10
N GLY A 147 3.45 -2.69 7.74
CA GLY A 147 3.53 -2.15 9.11
C GLY A 147 3.28 -0.65 9.13
N ALA A 148 3.14 -0.05 10.33
CA ALA A 148 2.84 1.37 10.44
C ALA A 148 4.01 2.24 9.96
N GLU A 149 5.21 1.96 10.43
CA GLU A 149 6.38 2.77 10.09
C GLU A 149 6.74 2.76 8.59
N PRO A 150 6.90 1.61 7.91
CA PRO A 150 7.22 1.62 6.48
C PRO A 150 6.15 2.31 5.63
N LEU A 151 4.88 2.18 6.02
CA LEU A 151 3.77 2.83 5.33
C LEU A 151 3.80 4.35 5.52
N ARG A 152 4.07 4.80 6.75
CA ARG A 152 4.26 6.22 7.07
C ARG A 152 5.39 6.81 6.23
N GLU A 153 6.54 6.13 6.18
CA GLU A 153 7.70 6.58 5.40
C GLU A 153 7.38 6.66 3.91
N ARG A 154 6.71 5.65 3.32
CA ARG A 154 6.31 5.68 1.90
C ARG A 154 5.41 6.87 1.59
N LEU A 155 4.37 7.10 2.40
CA LEU A 155 3.41 8.18 2.20
C LEU A 155 4.07 9.56 2.42
N ALA A 156 4.87 9.72 3.47
CA ALA A 156 5.60 10.96 3.73
C ALA A 156 6.57 11.29 2.59
N ARG A 157 7.36 10.29 2.15
CA ARG A 157 8.27 10.44 0.99
C ARG A 157 7.50 10.81 -0.26
N TYR A 158 6.34 10.20 -0.51
CA TYR A 158 5.51 10.56 -1.65
C TYR A 158 5.07 12.03 -1.61
N PHE A 159 4.56 12.53 -0.48
CA PHE A 159 4.13 13.94 -0.39
C PHE A 159 5.30 14.94 -0.46
N GLU A 160 6.52 14.51 -0.13
CA GLU A 160 7.72 15.34 -0.24
C GLU A 160 8.33 15.32 -1.66
N THR A 161 8.37 14.15 -2.32
CA THR A 161 9.18 13.94 -3.53
C THR A 161 8.39 13.44 -4.75
N GLY A 162 7.11 13.10 -4.59
CA GLY A 162 6.28 12.46 -5.61
C GLY A 162 6.60 10.98 -5.89
N ILE A 163 7.51 10.36 -5.12
CA ILE A 163 7.95 8.97 -5.38
C ILE A 163 6.99 7.98 -4.72
N ASN A 164 6.12 7.37 -5.53
CA ASN A 164 5.19 6.31 -5.10
C ASN A 164 5.69 4.93 -5.54
N ARG A 165 6.61 4.32 -4.77
CA ARG A 165 7.15 2.98 -5.04
C ARG A 165 7.21 2.13 -3.77
N ASP A 166 6.89 0.83 -3.89
CA ASP A 166 7.20 -0.17 -2.86
C ASP A 166 8.67 -0.59 -2.98
N ASP A 167 9.49 -0.15 -2.03
CA ASP A 167 10.93 -0.43 -2.03
C ASP A 167 11.23 -1.93 -1.87
N LEU A 168 10.30 -2.74 -1.34
CA LEU A 168 10.46 -4.20 -1.24
C LEU A 168 10.70 -4.84 -2.61
N LYS A 169 10.12 -4.25 -3.67
CA LYS A 169 10.27 -4.74 -5.04
C LYS A 169 11.71 -4.66 -5.56
N PHE A 170 12.58 -3.85 -4.95
CA PHE A 170 14.00 -3.86 -5.27
C PHE A 170 14.67 -5.21 -4.98
N GLU A 171 14.20 -5.93 -3.96
CA GLU A 171 14.74 -7.24 -3.57
C GLU A 171 13.93 -8.37 -4.19
N VAL A 172 12.60 -8.24 -4.26
CA VAL A 172 11.74 -9.26 -4.88
C VAL A 172 12.04 -9.40 -6.37
N PHE A 173 12.28 -8.30 -7.08
CA PHE A 173 12.60 -8.28 -8.50
C PHE A 173 13.92 -7.55 -8.77
N PRO A 174 15.08 -8.20 -8.55
CA PRO A 174 16.38 -7.60 -8.81
C PRO A 174 16.48 -7.11 -10.27
N GLY A 175 16.93 -5.88 -10.47
CA GLY A 175 16.99 -5.24 -11.78
C GLY A 175 15.72 -4.48 -12.19
N LEU A 176 14.69 -4.45 -11.33
CA LEU A 176 13.50 -3.63 -11.59
C LEU A 176 13.90 -2.16 -11.73
N TRP A 177 14.53 -1.56 -10.72
CA TRP A 177 15.03 -0.20 -10.84
C TRP A 177 16.53 -0.11 -10.56
N SER A 178 17.24 0.71 -11.33
CA SER A 178 18.69 0.94 -11.20
C SER A 178 19.03 2.17 -10.35
N ASP A 179 18.02 2.92 -9.92
CA ASP A 179 18.14 4.20 -9.23
C ASP A 179 18.11 4.08 -7.70
N ARG A 180 18.24 2.87 -7.13
CA ARG A 180 18.15 2.62 -5.67
C ARG A 180 18.91 3.65 -4.83
N LYS A 181 20.17 3.95 -5.18
CA LYS A 181 21.01 4.89 -4.43
C LYS A 181 20.48 6.32 -4.44
N LYS A 182 19.79 6.73 -5.50
CA LYS A 182 19.22 8.07 -5.66
C LYS A 182 17.91 8.26 -4.88
N LEU A 183 17.23 7.16 -4.53
CA LEU A 183 15.95 7.17 -3.82
C LEU A 183 16.10 7.06 -2.30
N ARG A 184 17.32 7.16 -1.78
CA ARG A 184 17.56 7.12 -0.33
C ARG A 184 17.05 8.39 0.36
N PRO A 185 16.50 8.28 1.59
CA PRO A 185 16.34 7.04 2.36
C PRO A 185 15.22 6.14 1.79
N LEU A 186 15.51 4.84 1.72
CA LEU A 186 14.49 3.83 1.44
C LEU A 186 13.69 3.56 2.71
N THR A 187 12.46 3.08 2.53
CA THR A 187 11.58 2.72 3.63
C THR A 187 12.16 1.54 4.44
N SER A 188 11.83 1.52 5.73
CA SER A 188 12.01 0.43 6.68
C SER A 188 11.36 -0.90 6.28
N ARG A 189 10.63 -0.92 5.17
CA ARG A 189 10.14 -2.14 4.54
C ARG A 189 11.29 -3.05 4.09
N LEU A 190 12.45 -2.46 3.81
CA LEU A 190 13.71 -3.17 3.62
C LEU A 190 14.48 -3.24 4.96
N PRO A 191 14.95 -4.42 5.40
CA PRO A 191 15.77 -4.54 6.60
C PRO A 191 17.16 -3.93 6.39
N VAL A 192 17.85 -3.56 7.47
CA VAL A 192 19.27 -3.18 7.39
C VAL A 192 20.09 -4.40 6.95
N PRO A 193 21.04 -4.29 5.99
CA PRO A 193 21.59 -3.06 5.38
C PRO A 193 20.98 -2.67 4.02
N LEU A 194 19.81 -3.21 3.65
CA LEU A 194 19.23 -3.06 2.32
C LEU A 194 18.54 -1.70 2.08
N ARG A 195 18.14 -1.02 3.17
CA ARG A 195 17.64 0.37 3.14
C ARG A 195 18.76 1.41 3.11
#